data_AF-A0A3D4H0S5-F1
#
_entry.id   AF-A0A3D4H0S5-F1
#
_cell.length_a   1.000
_cell.length_b   1.000
_cell.length_c   1.000
_cell.angle_alpha   90.00
_cell.angle_beta   90.00
_cell.angle_gamma   90.00
#
_symmetry.space_group_name_H-M   'P 1'
#
loop_
_entity.id
_entity.type
_entity.pdbx_description
1 polymer ?
#
loop_
_entity_poly.entity_id
_entity_poly.type
_entity_poly.pdbx_seq_one_letter_code
_entity_poly.pdbx_strand_id
1 'polypeptide(L)'
;MILLPALEVTARCPHILHVGATGPVEPDENRQNVIDSISAQNAFSVLNHPNWQSHYNHCPQELMESLVGYTGIEIYNGVIERLEGIPLATDRWDRRCLRAKQCGGLGLTTPTHHRRSTSPGV
;
A
#
# COMPACT_ATOMS: atom_id res chain seq x y z
N MET A 1 2.31 -14.09 18.97
CA MET A 1 2.06 -12.93 18.09
C MET A 1 3.40 -12.28 17.80
N ILE A 2 3.74 -12.06 16.52
CA ILE A 2 4.97 -11.38 16.10
C ILE A 2 4.55 -10.03 15.52
N LEU A 3 5.21 -8.95 15.94
CA LEU A 3 5.01 -7.60 15.40
C LEU A 3 6.24 -7.23 14.58
N LEU A 4 6.01 -6.76 13.35
CA LEU A 4 7.06 -6.23 12.49
C LEU A 4 6.95 -4.70 12.47
N PRO A 5 8.07 -3.96 12.56
CA PRO A 5 8.04 -2.51 12.40
C PRO A 5 7.57 -2.16 10.99
N ALA A 6 6.66 -1.19 10.86
CA ALA A 6 6.19 -0.74 9.55
C ALA A 6 5.90 0.76 9.54
N LEU A 7 6.16 1.40 8.40
CA LEU A 7 5.94 2.83 8.17
C LEU A 7 5.20 3.02 6.85
N GLU A 8 4.24 3.94 6.81
CA GLU A 8 3.61 4.36 5.56
C GLU A 8 4.34 5.59 5.01
N VAL A 9 4.94 5.47 3.82
CA VAL A 9 5.64 6.57 3.16
C VAL A 9 4.64 7.36 2.32
N THR A 10 4.24 8.52 2.83
CA THR A 10 3.24 9.40 2.21
C THR A 10 3.89 10.70 1.72
N ALA A 11 3.81 10.99 0.42
CA ALA A 11 4.03 12.37 -0.09
C ALA A 11 3.42 12.50 -1.47
N ARG A 12 2.33 13.30 -1.60
CA ARG A 12 1.59 13.73 -2.82
C ARG A 12 1.51 12.76 -4.01
N CYS A 13 1.81 11.50 -3.79
CA CYS A 13 2.02 10.42 -4.72
C CYS A 13 1.49 9.16 -4.03
N PRO A 14 1.34 8.04 -4.78
CA PRO A 14 0.81 6.81 -4.22
C PRO A 14 1.58 6.35 -2.98
N HIS A 15 0.85 5.91 -1.97
CA HIS A 15 1.40 5.47 -0.70
C HIS A 15 2.12 4.13 -0.83
N ILE A 16 3.21 3.96 -0.08
CA ILE A 16 3.97 2.72 0.01
C ILE A 16 4.16 2.34 1.47
N LEU A 17 3.76 1.12 1.83
CA LEU A 17 4.04 0.55 3.13
C LEU A 17 5.43 -0.11 3.15
N HIS A 18 6.28 0.39 4.03
CA HIS A 18 7.61 -0.10 4.34
C HIS A 18 7.52 -1.06 5.54
N VAL A 19 7.59 -2.37 5.31
CA VAL A 19 7.48 -3.43 6.35
C VAL A 19 8.86 -4.00 6.66
N GLY A 20 9.18 -4.13 7.94
CA GLY A 20 10.52 -4.54 8.40
C GLY A 20 11.49 -3.36 8.51
N ALA A 21 10.98 -2.15 8.68
CA ALA A 21 11.79 -0.93 8.69
C ALA A 21 12.88 -0.94 9.77
N THR A 22 14.13 -0.64 9.37
CA THR A 22 15.26 -0.42 10.29
C THR A 22 15.59 1.06 10.47
N GLY A 23 15.09 1.90 9.57
CA GLY A 23 15.09 3.36 9.67
C GLY A 23 14.02 3.99 8.78
N PRO A 24 13.79 5.31 8.91
CA PRO A 24 12.87 6.03 8.04
C PRO A 24 13.39 6.03 6.59
N VAL A 25 12.45 6.13 5.64
CA VAL A 25 12.74 6.42 4.24
C VAL A 25 12.04 7.74 3.92
N GLU A 26 12.80 8.70 3.42
CA GLU A 26 12.23 10.00 3.04
C GLU A 26 11.30 9.83 1.82
N PRO A 27 10.16 10.54 1.80
CA PRO A 27 9.28 10.49 0.64
C PRO A 27 9.92 11.14 -0.61
N ASP A 28 9.84 10.46 -1.76
CA ASP A 28 10.38 10.94 -3.05
C ASP A 28 9.33 10.81 -4.15
N GLU A 29 9.05 11.87 -4.91
CA GLU A 29 8.07 11.87 -6.01
C GLU A 29 8.29 10.70 -6.98
N ASN A 30 9.55 10.32 -7.24
CA ASN A 30 9.88 9.09 -7.92
C ASN A 30 9.75 7.89 -6.96
N ARG A 31 8.63 7.16 -7.11
CA ARG A 31 8.32 5.98 -6.31
C ARG A 31 9.34 4.85 -6.43
N GLN A 32 10.09 4.76 -7.53
CA GLN A 32 11.16 3.77 -7.67
C GLN A 32 12.28 4.02 -6.65
N ASN A 33 12.66 5.28 -6.41
CA ASN A 33 13.68 5.64 -5.41
C ASN A 33 13.27 5.20 -4.00
N VAL A 34 11.97 5.31 -3.68
CA VAL A 34 11.41 4.85 -2.39
C VAL A 34 11.52 3.33 -2.28
N ILE A 35 11.14 2.58 -3.32
CA ILE A 35 11.25 1.11 -3.34
C ILE A 35 12.71 0.67 -3.20
N ASP A 36 13.62 1.30 -3.94
CA ASP A 36 15.05 0.99 -3.90
C ASP A 36 15.64 1.27 -2.51
N SER A 37 15.23 2.36 -1.87
CA SER A 37 15.65 2.73 -0.51
C SER A 37 15.14 1.74 0.55
N ILE A 38 13.90 1.23 0.40
CA ILE A 38 13.35 0.19 1.26
C ILE A 38 14.11 -1.14 1.05
N SER A 39 14.36 -1.50 -0.20
CA SER A 39 15.11 -2.71 -0.58
C SER A 39 16.54 -2.69 -0.01
N ALA A 40 17.20 -1.53 -0.02
CA ALA A 40 18.52 -1.34 0.59
C ALA A 40 18.56 -1.64 2.10
N GLN A 41 17.41 -1.60 2.78
CA GLN A 41 17.26 -1.99 4.18
C GLN A 41 16.93 -3.48 4.38
N ASN A 42 16.90 -4.29 3.31
CA ASN A 42 16.39 -5.66 3.31
C ASN A 42 14.94 -5.76 3.83
N ALA A 43 14.15 -4.71 3.60
CA ALA A 43 12.76 -4.60 4.01
C ALA A 43 11.81 -4.79 2.81
N PHE A 44 10.52 -4.95 3.10
CA PHE A 44 9.49 -5.14 2.07
C PHE A 44 8.76 -3.84 1.78
N SER A 45 8.48 -3.59 0.50
CA SER A 45 7.66 -2.48 0.05
C SER A 45 6.35 -2.99 -0.55
N VAL A 46 5.22 -2.47 -0.08
CA VAL A 46 3.88 -2.81 -0.56
C VAL A 46 3.18 -1.54 -1.05
N LEU A 47 2.59 -1.57 -2.25
CA LEU A 47 1.84 -0.42 -2.75
C LEU A 47 0.46 -0.36 -2.08
N ASN A 48 0.10 0.77 -1.49
CA ASN A 48 -1.10 0.90 -0.69
C ASN A 48 -2.33 1.29 -1.51
N HIS A 49 -3.47 0.73 -1.10
CA HIS A 49 -4.83 1.04 -1.54
C HIS A 49 -4.93 1.67 -2.95
N PRO A 50 -4.61 0.90 -4.01
CA PRO A 50 -4.55 1.43 -5.38
C PRO A 50 -5.89 1.99 -5.85
N ASN A 51 -7.00 1.44 -5.34
CA ASN A 51 -8.38 1.80 -5.69
C ASN A 51 -8.98 2.91 -4.80
N TRP A 52 -8.17 3.59 -3.97
CA TRP A 52 -8.60 4.75 -3.19
C TRP A 52 -8.79 5.99 -4.09
N GLN A 53 -9.55 6.98 -3.58
CA GLN A 53 -9.87 8.27 -4.20
C GLN A 53 -10.85 8.19 -5.40
N SER A 54 -11.40 9.35 -5.77
CA SER A 54 -12.21 9.54 -6.97
C SER A 54 -11.47 8.97 -8.20
N HIS A 55 -12.17 8.17 -9.01
CA HIS A 55 -11.65 7.42 -10.16
C HIS A 55 -10.81 6.16 -9.85
N TYR A 56 -10.73 5.69 -8.59
CA TYR A 56 -10.05 4.44 -8.23
C TYR A 56 -8.58 4.39 -8.65
N ASN A 57 -7.90 5.53 -8.61
CA ASN A 57 -6.60 5.73 -9.27
C ASN A 57 -5.54 6.31 -8.34
N HIS A 58 -5.64 6.07 -7.03
CA HIS A 58 -4.63 6.51 -6.08
C HIS A 58 -3.25 5.92 -6.40
N CYS A 59 -3.18 4.68 -6.91
CA CYS A 59 -1.98 4.13 -7.53
C CYS A 59 -2.31 3.65 -8.95
N PRO A 60 -1.97 4.41 -10.01
CA PRO A 60 -2.30 4.05 -11.38
C PRO A 60 -1.69 2.72 -11.83
N GLN A 61 -2.44 1.97 -12.66
CA GLN A 61 -1.98 0.68 -13.19
C GLN A 61 -0.65 0.80 -13.93
N GLU A 62 -0.51 1.81 -14.79
CA GLU A 62 0.70 2.05 -15.58
C GLU A 62 1.92 2.28 -14.67
N LEU A 63 1.73 3.03 -13.58
CA LEU A 63 2.77 3.23 -12.59
C LEU A 63 3.12 1.91 -11.90
N MET A 64 2.14 1.15 -11.42
CA MET A 64 2.38 -0.17 -10.80
C MET A 64 3.11 -1.14 -11.72
N GLU A 65 2.85 -1.09 -13.03
CA GLU A 65 3.51 -1.92 -14.04
C GLU A 65 4.92 -1.42 -14.37
N SER A 66 5.20 -0.12 -14.22
CA SER A 66 6.52 0.47 -14.43
C SER A 66 7.48 0.24 -13.27
N LEU A 67 6.96 0.08 -12.04
CA LEU A 67 7.76 -0.09 -10.83
C LEU A 67 8.29 -1.53 -10.71
N VAL A 68 9.53 -1.65 -10.24
CA VAL A 68 10.24 -2.93 -10.10
C VAL A 68 10.70 -3.12 -8.66
N GLY A 69 10.74 -4.38 -8.20
CA GLY A 69 11.33 -4.74 -6.91
C GLY A 69 10.39 -4.66 -5.71
N TYR A 70 9.18 -4.14 -5.86
CA TYR A 70 8.20 -4.14 -4.77
C TYR A 70 7.54 -5.50 -4.55
N THR A 71 7.26 -5.80 -3.27
CA THR A 71 6.87 -7.14 -2.79
C THR A 71 5.40 -7.47 -3.04
N GLY A 72 4.52 -6.47 -3.09
CA GLY A 72 3.09 -6.72 -3.25
C GLY A 72 2.25 -5.44 -3.29
N ILE A 73 0.94 -5.61 -3.26
CA ILE A 73 -0.03 -4.51 -3.15
C ILE A 73 -1.03 -4.80 -2.03
N GLU A 74 -1.57 -3.76 -1.41
CA GLU A 74 -2.71 -3.86 -0.50
C GLU A 74 -3.97 -4.21 -1.33
N ILE A 75 -4.46 -5.44 -1.17
CA ILE A 75 -5.63 -5.95 -1.90
C ILE A 75 -6.96 -5.59 -1.23
N TYR A 76 -6.93 -5.24 0.06
CA TYR A 76 -8.12 -4.84 0.80
C TYR A 76 -7.80 -3.72 1.78
N ASN A 77 -8.55 -2.62 1.66
CA ASN A 77 -8.49 -1.49 2.58
C ASN A 77 -9.87 -1.23 3.19
N GLY A 78 -10.05 -1.58 4.45
CA GLY A 78 -11.34 -1.44 5.15
C GLY A 78 -11.76 0.01 5.42
N VAL A 79 -10.85 0.99 5.30
CA VAL A 79 -11.21 2.42 5.45
C VAL A 79 -12.03 2.89 4.25
N ILE A 80 -11.79 2.31 3.06
CA ILE A 80 -12.53 2.64 1.83
C ILE A 80 -13.99 2.16 1.89
N GLU A 81 -14.36 1.27 2.81
CA GLU A 81 -15.78 0.95 3.04
C GLU A 81 -16.61 2.18 3.47
N ARG A 82 -15.95 3.25 3.92
CA ARG A 82 -16.57 4.49 4.41
C ARG A 82 -16.08 5.74 3.68
N LEU A 83 -15.13 5.60 2.75
CA LEU A 83 -14.57 6.67 1.94
C LEU A 83 -14.80 6.38 0.44
N GLU A 84 -14.46 7.34 -0.41
CA GLU A 84 -14.53 7.13 -1.86
C GLU A 84 -13.51 6.09 -2.35
N GLY A 85 -13.95 5.21 -3.25
CA GLY A 85 -13.12 4.19 -3.88
C GLY A 85 -13.79 2.81 -3.90
N ILE A 86 -13.00 1.77 -4.17
CA ILE A 86 -13.40 0.37 -4.00
C ILE A 86 -12.42 -0.27 -3.00
N PRO A 87 -12.90 -0.90 -1.91
CA PRO A 87 -12.04 -1.45 -0.87
C PRO A 87 -11.23 -2.65 -1.34
N LEU A 88 -11.71 -3.37 -2.36
CA LEU A 88 -11.04 -4.53 -2.95
C LEU A 88 -10.27 -4.14 -4.22
N ALA A 89 -9.01 -4.54 -4.31
CA ALA A 89 -8.13 -4.35 -5.47
C ALA A 89 -7.66 -5.67 -6.10
N THR A 90 -8.49 -6.70 -6.00
CA THR A 90 -8.21 -8.03 -6.59
C THR A 90 -8.10 -7.98 -8.11
N ASP A 91 -8.83 -7.08 -8.77
CA ASP A 91 -8.74 -6.86 -10.21
C ASP A 91 -7.35 -6.32 -10.64
N ARG A 92 -6.75 -5.45 -9.83
CA ARG A 92 -5.40 -4.92 -10.03
C ARG A 92 -4.35 -6.01 -9.86
N TRP A 93 -4.53 -6.84 -8.83
CA TRP A 93 -3.70 -8.01 -8.54
C TRP A 93 -3.66 -8.97 -9.74
N ASP A 94 -4.83 -9.36 -10.24
CA ASP A 94 -4.96 -10.32 -11.35
C ASP A 94 -4.31 -9.82 -12.63
N ARG A 95 -4.53 -8.54 -13.01
CA ARG A 95 -3.91 -7.94 -14.21
C ARG A 95 -2.39 -8.00 -14.17
N ARG A 96 -1.79 -7.74 -13.00
CA ARG A 96 -0.34 -7.81 -12.84
C ARG A 96 0.16 -9.25 -12.89
N CYS A 97 -0.49 -10.16 -12.16
CA CYS A 97 -0.15 -11.58 -12.13
C CYS A 97 -0.16 -12.22 -13.53
N LEU A 98 -1.16 -11.90 -14.35
CA LEU A 98 -1.27 -12.37 -15.72
C LEU A 98 -0.14 -11.84 -16.63
N ARG A 99 0.36 -10.62 -16.38
CA ARG A 99 1.46 -10.02 -17.17
C ARG A 99 2.85 -10.44 -16.70
N ALA A 100 3.08 -10.58 -15.40
CA ALA A 100 4.41 -10.75 -14.83
C ALA A 100 4.93 -12.20 -14.83
N LYS A 101 4.10 -13.21 -15.14
CA LYS A 101 4.44 -14.66 -15.06
C LYS A 101 5.01 -15.14 -13.71
N GLN A 102 5.01 -14.30 -12.67
CA GLN A 102 5.35 -14.60 -11.29
C GLN A 102 4.42 -13.79 -10.37
N CYS A 103 3.82 -14.47 -9.39
CA CYS A 103 2.92 -13.87 -8.41
C CYS A 103 3.57 -13.94 -7.02
N GLY A 104 4.46 -12.99 -6.71
CA GLY A 104 4.81 -12.68 -5.33
C GLY A 104 3.80 -11.70 -4.78
N GLY A 105 2.90 -12.16 -3.91
CA GLY A 105 1.77 -11.37 -3.41
C GLY A 105 1.61 -11.45 -1.92
N LEU A 106 1.90 -10.34 -1.25
CA LEU A 106 1.54 -10.17 0.14
C LEU A 106 0.20 -9.42 0.21
N GLY A 107 -0.88 -10.17 0.45
CA GLY A 107 -2.18 -9.59 0.77
C GLY A 107 -2.14 -9.02 2.18
N LEU A 108 -1.80 -7.74 2.32
CA LEU A 108 -1.92 -7.03 3.58
C LEU A 108 -3.35 -6.52 3.74
N THR A 109 -3.95 -6.81 4.89
CA THR A 109 -5.19 -6.22 5.35
C THR A 109 -4.85 -5.33 6.53
N THR A 110 -5.20 -4.05 6.45
CA THR A 110 -5.08 -3.13 7.58
C THR A 110 -6.30 -3.31 8.48
N PRO A 111 -6.15 -3.62 9.79
CA PRO A 111 -7.25 -3.48 10.72
C PRO A 111 -7.59 -1.99 10.78
N THR A 112 -8.84 -1.67 10.47
CA THR A 112 -9.39 -0.32 10.56
C THR A 112 -9.13 0.27 11.95
N HIS A 113 -8.35 1.37 12.03
CA HIS A 113 -8.21 2.12 13.27
C HIS A 113 -9.50 2.90 13.56
N HIS A 114 -10.36 2.37 14.43
CA HIS A 114 -11.33 3.18 15.15
C HIS A 114 -11.38 2.79 16.63
N ARG A 115 -10.88 3.68 17.50
CA ARG A 115 -11.48 3.85 18.83
C ARG A 115 -12.85 4.49 18.60
N ARG A 116 -13.93 3.84 19.05
CA ARG A 116 -15.21 4.53 19.22
C ARG A 116 -14.97 5.66 20.24
N SER A 117 -15.06 6.91 19.82
CA SER A 117 -15.28 8.01 20.75
C SER A 117 -16.72 7.91 21.23
N THR A 118 -16.92 7.32 22.40
CA THR A 118 -18.16 7.53 23.15
C THR A 118 -18.13 8.99 23.63
N SER A 119 -18.89 9.86 22.98
CA SER A 119 -19.23 11.15 23.58
C SER A 119 -20.19 10.86 24.75
N PRO A 120 -19.96 11.37 25.96
CA PRO A 120 -20.97 11.31 27.00
C PRO A 120 -22.10 12.25 26.59
N GLY A 121 -23.32 11.70 26.52
CA GLY A 121 -24.52 12.47 26.26
C GLY A 121 -24.70 13.56 27.32
N VAL A 122 -25.13 14.74 26.86
CA VAL A 122 -25.67 15.83 27.67
C VAL A 122 -27.11 15.52 28.00
#